data_AF-A0A940A1J9-F1
#
_entry.id   AF-A0A940A1J9-F1
#
_cell.length_a   1.000
_cell.length_b   1.000
_cell.length_c   1.000
_cell.angle_alpha   90.00
_cell.angle_beta   90.00
_cell.angle_gamma   90.00
#
_symmetry.space_group_name_H-M   'P 1'
#
loop_
_entity.id
_entity.type
_entity.pdbx_description
1 polymer ?
#
loop_
_entity_poly.entity_id
_entity_poly.type
_entity_poly.pdbx_seq_one_letter_code
_entity_poly.pdbx_strand_id
1 'polypeptide(L)'
;MFSIVYRFLFPKQILTFSANAVLFTYLLGKYFCIRRKDLFVEYEDLKVKELFDDLNDIRYSGNLMRKKAGAEITKAVKKRYNQIVAFSNFEELLNSGLGKPEAMEGNLKGYYSLRVSANYRLIVRPITDDLSIEKLKECDTVIVKGVTDYHGKNNKHNWIIP
;
A
#
# COMPACT_ATOMS: atom_id res chain seq x y z
N MET A 1 9.22 -17.94 -48.02
CA MET A 1 8.87 -16.85 -47.08
C MET A 1 7.59 -17.26 -46.37
N PHE A 2 7.68 -17.85 -45.18
CA PHE A 2 6.54 -18.38 -44.44
C PHE A 2 5.95 -17.28 -43.54
N SER A 3 4.74 -16.82 -43.86
CA SER A 3 3.97 -15.95 -42.95
C SER A 3 3.10 -16.82 -42.05
N ILE A 4 3.36 -16.80 -40.74
CA ILE A 4 2.51 -17.45 -39.75
C ILE A 4 1.39 -16.46 -39.41
N VAL A 5 0.16 -16.81 -39.76
CA VAL A 5 -1.04 -16.03 -39.44
C VAL A 5 -1.61 -16.54 -38.12
N TYR A 6 -1.49 -15.76 -37.06
CA TYR A 6 -2.15 -16.07 -35.79
C TYR A 6 -3.56 -15.49 -35.77
N ARG A 7 -4.56 -16.35 -35.51
CA ARG A 7 -5.98 -15.99 -35.45
C ARG A 7 -6.39 -15.86 -33.99
N PHE A 8 -6.51 -14.63 -33.49
CA PHE A 8 -7.08 -14.37 -32.17
C PHE A 8 -8.59 -14.09 -32.29
N LEU A 9 -9.39 -14.83 -31.51
CA LEU A 9 -10.84 -14.63 -31.39
C LEU A 9 -11.11 -13.66 -30.23
N PHE A 10 -11.42 -12.41 -30.57
CA PHE A 10 -12.05 -11.44 -29.66
C PHE A 10 -13.51 -11.22 -30.09
N PRO A 11 -14.46 -11.00 -29.17
CA PRO A 11 -15.82 -10.69 -29.55
C PRO A 11 -15.87 -9.28 -30.15
N LYS A 12 -16.16 -9.22 -31.45
CA LYS A 12 -16.45 -8.03 -32.27
C LYS A 12 -15.27 -7.12 -32.68
N GLN A 13 -14.24 -7.67 -33.35
CA GLN A 13 -13.63 -7.12 -34.58
C GLN A 13 -12.40 -7.97 -34.98
N ILE A 14 -12.28 -8.31 -36.26
CA ILE A 14 -11.12 -9.04 -36.81
C ILE A 14 -10.11 -8.01 -37.31
N LEU A 15 -8.96 -7.91 -36.66
CA LEU A 15 -7.82 -7.12 -37.12
C LEU A 15 -6.72 -8.07 -37.62
N THR A 16 -6.41 -8.00 -38.91
CA THR A 16 -5.28 -8.71 -39.51
C THR A 16 -4.06 -7.79 -39.55
N PHE A 17 -3.00 -8.11 -38.80
CA PHE A 17 -1.73 -7.38 -38.83
C PHE A 17 -0.65 -8.19 -39.57
N SER A 18 -0.02 -7.56 -40.57
CA SER A 18 1.17 -8.06 -41.24
C SER A 18 2.41 -7.70 -40.42
N ALA A 19 3.24 -8.69 -40.10
CA ALA A 19 4.31 -8.59 -39.12
C ALA A 19 5.61 -7.99 -39.71
N ASN A 20 6.02 -6.82 -39.20
CA ASN A 20 7.42 -6.40 -39.19
C ASN A 20 7.95 -6.56 -37.77
N ALA A 21 8.95 -7.44 -37.60
CA ALA A 21 9.44 -7.96 -36.31
C ALA A 21 10.12 -6.91 -35.39
N VAL A 22 10.23 -5.65 -35.80
CA VAL A 22 10.92 -4.58 -35.04
C VAL A 22 9.95 -3.76 -34.18
N LEU A 23 8.63 -3.86 -34.40
CA LEU A 23 7.63 -3.08 -33.64
C LEU A 23 6.97 -3.85 -32.47
N PHE A 24 7.30 -5.13 -32.28
CA PHE A 24 6.63 -5.97 -31.28
C PHE A 24 7.12 -5.72 -29.85
N THR A 25 8.33 -5.18 -29.67
CA THR A 25 8.87 -4.83 -28.35
C THR A 25 8.25 -3.56 -27.76
N TYR A 26 7.70 -2.66 -28.57
CA TYR A 26 7.10 -1.41 -28.10
C TYR A 26 5.65 -1.54 -27.63
N LEU A 27 4.93 -2.60 -28.04
CA LEU A 27 3.52 -2.79 -27.70
C LEU A 27 3.26 -3.73 -26.52
N LEU A 28 4.23 -4.55 -26.12
CA LEU A 28 4.10 -5.42 -24.94
C LEU A 28 4.26 -4.65 -23.61
N GLY A 29 4.81 -3.43 -23.63
CA GLY A 29 5.02 -2.62 -22.42
C GLY A 29 3.77 -1.97 -21.81
N LYS A 30 2.59 -2.10 -22.44
CA LYS A 30 1.37 -1.35 -22.01
C LYS A 30 0.18 -2.20 -21.57
N TYR A 31 0.26 -3.52 -21.65
CA TYR A 31 -0.85 -4.39 -21.24
C TYR A 31 -0.43 -5.57 -20.36
N PHE A 32 0.63 -5.38 -19.56
CA PHE A 32 0.85 -6.26 -18.42
C PHE A 32 -0.13 -5.85 -17.31
N CYS A 33 -1.40 -6.25 -17.48
CA CYS A 33 -2.36 -6.31 -16.38
C CYS A 33 -1.90 -7.47 -15.48
N ILE A 34 -0.87 -7.21 -14.67
CA ILE A 34 -0.60 -8.03 -13.50
C ILE A 34 -1.91 -8.00 -12.71
N ARG A 35 -2.48 -9.17 -12.39
CA ARG A 35 -3.42 -9.26 -11.27
C ARG A 35 -2.66 -8.76 -10.05
N ARG A 36 -2.75 -7.46 -9.75
CA ARG A 36 -2.18 -6.88 -8.54
C ARG A 36 -2.83 -7.62 -7.39
N LYS A 37 -2.03 -8.40 -6.68
CA LYS A 37 -2.36 -8.73 -5.30
C LYS A 37 -2.16 -7.41 -4.57
N ASP A 38 -3.24 -6.90 -4.01
CA ASP A 38 -3.18 -5.72 -3.16
C ASP A 38 -3.00 -6.21 -1.72
N LEU A 39 -2.18 -5.51 -0.96
CA LEU A 39 -1.96 -5.82 0.45
C LEU A 39 -3.24 -5.52 1.23
N PHE A 40 -3.78 -6.52 1.92
CA PHE A 40 -4.92 -6.35 2.80
C PHE A 40 -4.52 -5.55 4.03
N VAL A 41 -5.40 -4.65 4.46
CA VAL A 41 -5.16 -3.83 5.64
C VAL A 41 -6.20 -4.16 6.69
N GLU A 42 -5.72 -4.60 7.84
CA GLU A 42 -6.46 -4.76 9.08
C GLU A 42 -6.08 -3.65 10.06
N TYR A 43 -6.86 -3.50 11.12
CA TYR A 43 -6.69 -2.46 12.11
C TYR A 43 -6.67 -3.08 13.51
N GLU A 44 -5.75 -2.60 14.35
CA GLU A 44 -5.65 -3.10 15.72
C GLU A 44 -6.80 -2.58 16.59
N ASP A 45 -7.21 -1.33 16.37
CA ASP A 45 -8.25 -0.65 17.15
C ASP A 45 -9.47 -0.30 16.30
N LEU A 46 -10.68 -0.49 16.85
CA LEU A 46 -11.94 -0.17 16.18
C LEU A 46 -12.06 1.31 15.80
N LYS A 47 -11.45 2.20 16.59
CA LYS A 47 -11.41 3.64 16.31
C LYS A 47 -10.52 3.95 15.11
N VAL A 48 -9.39 3.25 14.95
CA VAL A 48 -8.55 3.36 13.76
C VAL A 48 -9.36 2.93 12.55
N LYS A 49 -10.00 1.76 12.65
CA LYS A 49 -10.84 1.22 11.59
C LYS A 49 -11.89 2.23 11.12
N GLU A 50 -12.67 2.79 12.05
CA GLU A 50 -13.71 3.78 11.73
C GLU A 50 -13.13 5.01 11.01
N LEU A 51 -11.98 5.53 11.47
CA LEU A 51 -11.32 6.68 10.84
C LEU A 51 -10.81 6.38 9.43
N PHE A 52 -10.28 5.18 9.20
CA PHE A 52 -9.78 4.79 7.88
C PHE A 52 -10.92 4.39 6.94
N ASP A 53 -11.99 3.76 7.43
CA ASP A 53 -13.19 3.48 6.66
C ASP A 53 -13.82 4.79 6.16
N ASP A 54 -14.00 5.78 7.05
CA ASP A 54 -14.48 7.12 6.68
C ASP A 54 -13.56 7.84 5.70
N LEU A 55 -12.24 7.63 5.83
CA LEU A 55 -11.24 8.18 4.90
C LEU A 55 -11.29 7.50 3.52
N ASN A 56 -11.72 6.25 3.46
CA ASN A 56 -11.81 5.44 2.26
C ASN A 56 -13.18 5.53 1.58
N ASP A 57 -14.22 5.98 2.28
CA ASP A 57 -15.54 6.20 1.71
C ASP A 57 -15.55 7.37 0.71
N ILE A 58 -15.95 7.07 -0.53
CA ILE A 58 -16.04 8.04 -1.63
C ILE A 58 -17.37 8.81 -1.59
N ARG A 59 -18.43 8.20 -1.05
CA ARG A 59 -19.81 8.72 -1.16
C ARG A 59 -20.25 9.47 0.10
N TYR A 60 -19.90 8.98 1.29
CA TYR A 60 -20.47 9.48 2.55
C TYR A 60 -19.42 9.83 3.63
N SER A 61 -18.22 10.26 3.22
CA SER A 61 -17.17 10.65 4.18
C SER A 61 -17.57 11.85 5.06
N GLY A 62 -17.64 11.61 6.37
CA GLY A 62 -17.80 12.59 7.43
C GLY A 62 -16.54 13.39 7.74
N ASN A 63 -15.43 13.07 7.06
CA ASN A 63 -14.11 13.71 7.20
C ASN A 63 -13.59 13.67 8.65
N LEU A 64 -13.82 12.55 9.35
CA LEU A 64 -13.49 12.36 10.76
C LEU A 64 -11.99 12.51 11.03
N MET A 65 -11.16 11.89 10.19
CA MET A 65 -9.70 12.02 10.31
C MET A 65 -9.23 13.46 10.11
N ARG A 66 -9.83 14.19 9.17
CA ARG A 66 -9.53 15.62 8.93
C ARG A 66 -9.90 16.49 10.13
N LYS A 67 -11.02 16.21 10.80
CA LYS A 67 -11.43 16.94 12.01
C LYS A 67 -10.47 16.68 13.18
N LYS A 68 -9.95 15.45 13.28
CA LYS A 68 -9.07 15.02 14.38
C LYS A 68 -7.60 15.45 14.20
N ALA A 69 -7.06 15.26 13.00
CA ALA A 69 -5.64 15.44 12.70
C ALA A 69 -5.35 16.65 11.79
N GLY A 70 -6.38 17.25 11.18
CA GLY A 70 -6.21 18.31 10.19
C GLY A 70 -6.06 17.80 8.76
N ALA A 71 -6.18 18.72 7.80
CA ALA A 71 -6.21 18.41 6.37
C ALA A 71 -4.88 17.85 5.84
N GLU A 72 -3.76 18.46 6.22
CA GLU A 72 -2.43 18.09 5.72
C GLU A 72 -2.04 16.67 6.15
N ILE A 73 -2.27 16.32 7.42
CA ILE A 73 -1.99 14.98 7.94
C ILE A 73 -2.87 13.96 7.24
N THR A 74 -4.16 14.24 7.14
CA THR A 74 -5.14 13.33 6.51
C THR A 74 -4.75 13.01 5.06
N LYS A 75 -4.35 14.03 4.29
CA LYS A 75 -3.89 13.86 2.90
C LYS A 75 -2.61 13.02 2.83
N ALA A 76 -1.65 13.27 3.72
CA ALA A 76 -0.40 12.52 3.76
C ALA A 76 -0.63 11.05 4.17
N VAL A 77 -1.49 10.79 5.17
CA VAL A 77 -1.88 9.45 5.61
C VAL A 77 -2.60 8.71 4.48
N LYS A 78 -3.60 9.35 3.83
CA LYS A 78 -4.31 8.74 2.70
C LYS A 78 -3.37 8.37 1.55
N LYS A 79 -2.44 9.26 1.21
CA LYS A 79 -1.43 8.98 0.19
C LYS A 79 -0.60 7.75 0.58
N ARG A 80 -0.12 7.69 1.83
CA ARG A 80 0.68 6.57 2.32
C ARG A 80 -0.09 5.26 2.32
N TYR A 81 -1.34 5.29 2.79
CA TYR A 81 -2.24 4.15 2.80
C TYR A 81 -2.42 3.59 1.38
N ASN A 82 -2.74 4.45 0.40
CA ASN A 82 -2.90 4.06 -0.99
C ASN A 82 -1.63 3.44 -1.60
N GLN A 83 -0.44 3.86 -1.12
CA GLN A 83 0.82 3.27 -1.55
C GLN A 83 1.06 1.90 -0.91
N ILE A 84 0.69 1.71 0.37
CA ILE A 84 0.82 0.45 1.09
C ILE A 84 -0.05 -0.64 0.45
N VAL A 85 -1.32 -0.34 0.18
CA VAL A 85 -2.26 -1.30 -0.45
C VAL A 85 -1.84 -1.68 -1.87
N ALA A 86 -0.94 -0.93 -2.50
CA ALA A 86 -0.49 -1.19 -3.86
C ALA A 86 0.62 -2.26 -3.95
N PHE A 87 1.19 -2.69 -2.82
CA PHE A 87 2.17 -3.78 -2.77
C PHE A 87 1.48 -5.14 -2.69
N SER A 88 2.21 -6.20 -3.07
CA SER A 88 1.67 -7.56 -3.06
C SER A 88 1.84 -8.28 -1.73
N ASN A 89 2.86 -7.91 -0.97
CA ASN A 89 3.23 -8.53 0.30
C ASN A 89 4.05 -7.55 1.17
N PHE A 90 4.27 -7.92 2.42
CA PHE A 90 4.99 -7.06 3.37
C PHE A 90 6.49 -6.93 3.07
N GLU A 91 7.12 -7.97 2.50
CA GLU A 91 8.53 -7.92 2.09
C GLU A 91 8.78 -6.84 1.02
N GLU A 92 7.92 -6.77 0.00
CA GLU A 92 7.95 -5.72 -1.02
C GLU A 92 7.82 -4.32 -0.40
N LEU A 93 6.92 -4.16 0.57
CA LEU A 93 6.75 -2.90 1.29
C LEU A 93 8.05 -2.50 2.01
N LEU A 94 8.71 -3.43 2.71
CA LEU A 94 9.98 -3.16 3.39
C LEU A 94 11.10 -2.80 2.41
N ASN A 95 11.26 -3.62 1.36
CA ASN A 95 12.31 -3.46 0.36
C ASN A 95 12.14 -2.21 -0.51
N SER A 96 10.90 -1.73 -0.68
CA SER A 96 10.61 -0.50 -1.42
C SER A 96 11.24 0.76 -0.80
N GLY A 97 11.62 0.70 0.48
CA GLY A 97 12.08 1.86 1.25
C GLY A 97 10.99 2.92 1.47
N LEU A 98 9.71 2.58 1.22
CA LEU A 98 8.59 3.50 1.30
C LEU A 98 8.47 4.07 2.72
N GLY A 99 8.91 5.32 2.90
CA GLY A 99 8.81 5.98 4.21
C GLY A 99 9.86 5.50 5.20
N LYS A 100 10.96 4.88 4.73
CA LYS A 100 12.05 4.39 5.57
C LYS A 100 11.53 3.51 6.72
N PRO A 101 11.07 2.29 6.41
CA PRO A 101 10.60 1.36 7.43
C PRO A 101 11.67 1.14 8.50
N GLU A 102 11.36 1.50 9.74
CA GLU A 102 12.24 1.30 10.89
C GLU A 102 11.57 0.32 11.84
N ALA A 103 12.24 -0.80 12.12
CA ALA A 103 11.78 -1.77 13.11
C ALA A 103 11.77 -1.13 14.51
N MET A 104 10.69 -1.37 15.24
CA MET A 104 10.52 -0.84 16.59
C MET A 104 10.93 -1.88 17.65
N GLU A 105 11.39 -1.38 18.79
CA GLU A 105 11.86 -2.20 19.91
C GLU A 105 10.97 -2.01 21.15
N GLY A 106 11.19 -2.82 22.18
CA GLY A 106 10.46 -2.76 23.45
C GLY A 106 9.01 -3.20 23.33
N ASN A 107 8.08 -2.40 23.86
CA ASN A 107 6.64 -2.70 23.87
C ASN A 107 6.01 -2.75 22.46
N LEU A 108 6.72 -2.24 21.45
CA LEU A 108 6.31 -2.26 20.04
C LEU A 108 7.20 -3.20 19.22
N LYS A 109 7.81 -4.22 19.84
CA LYS A 109 8.58 -5.24 19.11
C LYS A 109 7.70 -5.90 18.05
N GLY A 110 8.20 -5.98 16.82
CA GLY A 110 7.49 -6.53 15.66
C GLY A 110 6.65 -5.50 14.89
N TYR A 111 6.55 -4.26 15.39
CA TYR A 111 6.00 -3.15 14.63
C TYR A 111 7.10 -2.45 13.83
N TYR A 112 6.67 -1.82 12.75
CA TYR A 112 7.48 -1.00 11.87
C TYR A 112 6.90 0.41 11.84
N SER A 113 7.78 1.41 11.94
CA SER A 113 7.41 2.81 11.76
C SER A 113 7.66 3.22 10.31
N LEU A 114 6.65 3.80 9.67
CA LEU A 114 6.71 4.33 8.31
C LEU A 114 6.53 5.84 8.37
N ARG A 115 7.48 6.58 7.82
CA ARG A 115 7.40 8.03 7.72
C ARG A 115 6.27 8.46 6.78
N VAL A 116 5.28 9.16 7.33
CA VAL A 116 4.19 9.78 6.57
C VAL A 116 4.57 11.19 6.13
N SER A 117 5.15 11.96 7.05
CA SER A 117 5.60 13.34 6.83
C SER A 117 6.87 13.64 7.65
N ALA A 118 7.28 14.89 7.74
CA ALA A 118 8.45 15.29 8.52
C ALA A 118 8.35 14.83 10.00
N ASN A 119 7.16 15.01 10.59
CA ASN A 119 6.91 14.79 12.02
C ASN A 119 6.13 13.50 12.31
N TYR A 120 5.37 13.00 11.33
CA TYR A 120 4.39 11.93 11.56
C TYR A 120 4.86 10.58 11.04
N ARG A 121 4.63 9.54 11.86
CA ARG A 121 4.95 8.16 11.55
C ARG A 121 3.71 7.28 11.69
N LEU A 122 3.44 6.47 10.68
CA LEU A 122 2.42 5.42 10.67
C LEU A 122 3.05 4.15 11.23
N ILE A 123 2.38 3.53 12.20
CA ILE A 123 2.85 2.30 12.85
C ILE A 123 2.07 1.13 12.28
N VAL A 124 2.79 0.14 11.75
CA VAL A 124 2.22 -1.04 11.09
C VAL A 124 2.92 -2.31 11.55
N ARG A 125 2.26 -3.46 11.45
CA ARG A 125 2.89 -4.78 11.64
C ARG A 125 2.35 -5.79 10.63
N PRO A 126 3.14 -6.79 10.21
CA PRO A 126 2.60 -7.90 9.44
C PRO A 126 1.78 -8.85 10.33
N ILE A 127 0.88 -9.64 9.73
CA ILE A 127 0.12 -10.68 10.45
C ILE A 127 0.90 -12.00 10.54
N THR A 128 2.12 -11.93 11.04
CA THR A 128 2.98 -13.12 11.26
C THR A 128 3.82 -12.93 12.52
N ASP A 129 4.01 -14.02 13.27
CA ASP A 129 4.91 -14.05 14.42
C ASP A 129 6.37 -14.27 13.96
N ASP A 130 6.56 -14.83 12.77
CA ASP A 130 7.87 -15.02 12.17
C ASP A 130 8.17 -13.90 11.16
N LEU A 131 9.24 -13.16 11.45
CA LEU A 131 9.76 -12.06 10.64
C LEU A 131 10.81 -12.53 9.61
N SER A 132 10.93 -13.83 9.38
CA SER A 132 11.75 -14.40 8.31
C SER A 132 11.28 -13.90 6.93
N ILE A 133 12.24 -13.72 6.02
CA ILE A 133 11.97 -13.21 4.66
C ILE A 133 10.93 -14.07 3.93
N GLU A 134 10.98 -15.39 4.14
CA GLU A 134 10.05 -16.35 3.54
C GLU A 134 8.61 -16.08 3.98
N LYS A 135 8.39 -15.84 5.27
CA LYS A 135 7.05 -15.54 5.80
C LYS A 135 6.55 -14.16 5.43
N LEU A 136 7.44 -13.16 5.35
CA LEU A 136 7.06 -11.82 4.90
C LEU A 136 6.65 -11.77 3.42
N LYS A 137 7.15 -12.69 2.58
CA LYS A 137 6.72 -12.85 1.18
C LYS A 137 5.33 -13.47 1.05
N GLU A 138 4.99 -14.40 1.95
CA GLU A 138 3.66 -15.02 2.01
C GLU A 138 2.62 -14.11 2.66
N CYS A 139 3.06 -13.16 3.48
CA CYS A 139 2.19 -12.23 4.21
C CYS A 139 1.60 -11.16 3.30
N ASP A 140 0.33 -11.34 2.95
CA ASP A 140 -0.47 -10.41 2.15
C ASP A 140 -1.29 -9.42 2.98
N THR A 141 -1.17 -9.47 4.31
CA THR A 141 -2.00 -8.67 5.23
C THR A 141 -1.12 -7.87 6.21
N VAL A 142 -1.46 -6.59 6.39
CA VAL A 142 -0.80 -5.66 7.32
C VAL A 142 -1.81 -5.10 8.31
N ILE A 143 -1.40 -5.05 9.57
CA ILE A 143 -2.20 -4.48 10.66
C ILE A 143 -1.69 -3.07 10.94
N VAL A 144 -2.56 -2.09 10.79
CA VAL A 144 -2.29 -0.69 11.11
C VAL A 144 -2.69 -0.43 12.56
N LYS A 145 -1.71 0.04 13.35
CA LYS A 145 -1.92 0.44 14.74
C LYS A 145 -2.40 1.89 14.83
N GLY A 146 -1.78 2.81 14.09
CA GLY A 146 -2.16 4.22 14.17
C GLY A 146 -1.05 5.17 13.71
N VAL A 147 -1.25 6.47 13.97
CA VAL A 147 -0.31 7.53 13.56
C VAL A 147 0.19 8.30 14.78
N THR A 148 1.51 8.41 14.89
CA THR A 148 2.22 9.06 15.99
C THR A 148 2.96 10.30 15.51
N ASP A 149 3.07 11.30 16.38
CA ASP A 149 3.95 12.45 16.22
C ASP A 149 5.29 12.19 16.94
N TYR A 150 6.37 12.24 16.17
CA TYR A 150 7.74 12.00 16.61
C TYR A 150 8.36 13.20 17.32
N HIS A 151 7.87 14.43 17.09
CA HIS A 151 8.44 15.67 17.65
C HIS A 151 7.63 16.29 18.79
N GLY A 152 6.61 15.57 19.29
CA GLY A 152 5.78 16.02 20.42
C GLY A 152 6.62 16.30 21.67
N LYS A 153 6.68 17.57 22.08
CA LYS A 153 7.63 18.14 23.06
C LYS A 153 7.74 17.49 24.44
N ASN A 154 6.95 16.47 24.83
CA ASN A 154 7.00 15.93 26.18
C ASN A 154 6.64 14.44 26.35
N ASN A 155 6.41 13.64 25.30
CA ASN A 155 6.12 12.21 25.46
C ASN A 155 6.57 11.41 24.24
N LYS A 156 7.32 10.32 24.48
CA LYS A 156 7.62 9.31 23.45
C LYS A 156 6.27 8.74 22.97
N HIS A 157 5.91 9.00 21.72
CA HIS A 157 4.66 8.58 21.04
C HIS A 157 3.40 9.37 21.42
N ASN A 158 3.29 10.61 20.96
CA ASN A 158 1.99 11.31 20.98
C ASN A 158 1.09 10.76 19.87
N TRP A 159 0.05 10.01 20.24
CA TRP A 159 -0.89 9.39 19.30
C TRP A 159 -1.90 10.42 18.80
N ILE A 160 -1.84 10.74 17.50
CA ILE A 160 -2.85 11.60 16.86
C ILE A 160 -4.04 10.76 16.41
N ILE A 161 -3.73 9.57 15.90
CA ILE A 161 -4.71 8.55 15.54
C ILE A 161 -4.38 7.34 16.43
N PRO A 162 -5.16 7.11 17.49
CA PRO A 162 -5.04 5.96 18.37
C PRO A 162 -5.53 4.72 17.64
#